data_AF-A0A0Q3SYS2-F1
#
_entry.id   AF-A0A0Q3SYS2-F1
#
_cell.length_a   1.000
_cell.length_b   1.000
_cell.length_c   1.000
_cell.angle_alpha   90.00
_cell.angle_beta   90.00
_cell.angle_gamma   90.00
#
_symmetry.space_group_name_H-M   'P 1'
#
loop_
_entity.id
_entity.type
_entity.pdbx_description
1 polymer ?
#
loop_
_entity_poly.entity_id
_entity_poly.type
_entity_poly.pdbx_seq_one_letter_code
_entity_poly.pdbx_strand_id
1 'polypeptide(L)'
;MRTRTLPFAPAIALALLLAPAALAQSPGGGRYLPEILKQPAYREAWTRMVGKLGPREAWLRANRLTGPGGPSTVVTVDGQSYERVDTCKRHDCGDNQFYALFATGGSEAVGVLVQPGNIRFFGQPSEAQQRALVGR
;
A
#
# COMPACT_ATOMS: atom_id res chain seq x y z
N MET A 1 -73.03 25.27 23.48
CA MET A 1 -72.31 24.83 22.26
C MET A 1 -71.00 25.61 22.17
N ARG A 2 -69.89 24.89 21.94
CA ARG A 2 -68.51 25.37 22.02
C ARG A 2 -68.04 25.90 20.66
N THR A 3 -67.36 27.03 20.62
CA THR A 3 -66.48 27.41 19.51
C THR A 3 -65.14 27.87 20.09
N ARG A 4 -64.17 26.95 20.13
CA ARG A 4 -62.77 27.23 20.45
C ARG A 4 -62.08 27.68 19.18
N THR A 5 -61.57 28.91 19.18
CA THR A 5 -60.59 29.41 18.23
C THR A 5 -59.26 28.68 18.44
N LEU A 6 -58.66 28.17 17.36
CA LEU A 6 -57.32 27.55 17.37
C LEU A 6 -56.36 28.48 16.62
N PRO A 7 -55.19 28.83 17.21
CA PRO A 7 -54.19 29.65 16.55
C PRO A 7 -53.31 28.82 15.59
N PHE A 8 -52.84 29.49 14.55
CA PHE A 8 -51.83 29.06 13.59
C PHE A 8 -50.56 28.55 14.29
N ALA A 9 -50.08 27.37 13.87
CA ALA A 9 -48.70 26.93 14.07
C ALA A 9 -48.17 26.42 12.72
N PRO A 10 -47.15 27.06 12.11
CA PRO A 10 -46.53 26.54 10.90
C PRO A 10 -45.61 25.37 11.29
N ALA A 11 -45.92 24.18 10.76
CA ALA A 11 -45.05 23.01 10.86
C ALA A 11 -43.76 23.26 10.06
N ILE A 12 -42.66 23.54 10.76
CA ILE A 12 -41.31 23.55 10.18
C ILE A 12 -40.90 22.08 10.01
N ALA A 13 -41.06 21.56 8.79
CA ALA A 13 -40.53 20.25 8.41
C ALA A 13 -39.01 20.40 8.14
N LEU A 14 -38.19 20.05 9.13
CA LEU A 14 -36.74 19.94 8.98
C LEU A 14 -36.42 18.62 8.26
N ALA A 15 -36.29 18.67 6.94
CA ALA A 15 -35.88 17.53 6.13
C ALA A 15 -34.40 17.20 6.41
N LEU A 16 -34.16 16.10 7.12
CA LEU A 16 -32.85 15.48 7.29
C LEU A 16 -32.34 15.01 5.93
N LEU A 17 -31.41 15.76 5.35
CA LEU A 17 -30.64 15.37 4.18
C LEU A 17 -29.68 14.24 4.59
N LEU A 18 -30.08 12.98 4.36
CA LEU A 18 -29.14 11.87 4.29
C LEU A 18 -28.27 12.05 3.05
N ALA A 19 -27.05 12.55 3.24
CA ALA A 19 -26.03 12.51 2.20
C ALA A 19 -25.54 11.06 2.03
N PRO A 20 -25.60 10.47 0.82
CA PRO A 20 -24.95 9.20 0.59
C PRO A 20 -23.43 9.43 0.60
N ALA A 21 -22.73 8.75 1.52
CA ALA A 21 -21.28 8.65 1.46
C ALA A 21 -20.93 7.97 0.13
N ALA A 22 -20.44 8.76 -0.83
CA ALA A 22 -19.88 8.23 -2.06
C ALA A 22 -18.70 7.32 -1.69
N LEU A 23 -18.91 6.00 -1.78
CA LEU A 23 -17.84 5.02 -1.79
C LEU A 23 -17.01 5.32 -3.04
N ALA A 24 -15.88 6.01 -2.87
CA ALA A 24 -14.88 6.16 -3.90
C ALA A 24 -14.32 4.78 -4.24
N GLN A 25 -14.92 4.11 -5.22
CA GLN A 25 -14.36 2.91 -5.81
C GLN A 25 -13.23 3.36 -6.74
N SER A 26 -11.99 3.28 -6.26
CA SER A 26 -10.82 3.52 -7.11
C SER A 26 -10.81 2.49 -8.27
N PRO A 27 -10.63 2.94 -9.52
CA PRO A 27 -10.60 2.04 -10.67
C PRO A 27 -9.43 1.06 -10.54
N GLY A 28 -9.69 -0.19 -10.94
CA GLY A 28 -8.88 -1.39 -10.67
C GLY A 28 -7.36 -1.22 -10.74
N GLY A 29 -6.69 -1.60 -9.64
CA GLY A 29 -5.25 -1.66 -9.46
C GLY A 29 -4.77 -0.76 -8.32
N GLY A 30 -3.91 -1.27 -7.44
CA GLY A 30 -3.20 -0.41 -6.48
C GLY A 30 -2.18 0.49 -7.18
N ARG A 31 -1.45 1.27 -6.39
CA ARG A 31 -0.46 2.24 -6.90
C ARG A 31 0.81 1.53 -7.33
N TYR A 32 1.53 2.07 -8.29
CA TYR A 32 2.84 1.53 -8.67
C TYR A 32 3.91 1.95 -7.65
N LEU A 33 4.95 1.11 -7.47
CA LEU A 33 6.06 1.40 -6.56
C LEU A 33 6.67 2.82 -6.73
N PRO A 34 6.92 3.33 -7.96
CA PRO A 34 7.42 4.70 -8.12
C PRO A 34 6.48 5.78 -7.58
N GLU A 35 5.16 5.55 -7.61
CA GLU A 35 4.16 6.47 -7.07
C GLU A 35 4.13 6.42 -5.55
N ILE A 36 4.23 5.23 -4.98
CA ILE A 36 4.34 5.01 -3.53
C ILE A 36 5.57 5.75 -2.99
N LEU A 37 6.73 5.60 -3.63
CA LEU A 37 7.98 6.23 -3.22
C LEU A 37 8.07 7.75 -3.47
N LYS A 38 7.05 8.37 -4.09
CA LYS A 38 6.93 9.85 -4.08
C LYS A 38 6.58 10.37 -2.69
N GLN A 39 5.95 9.55 -1.84
CA GLN A 39 5.64 9.91 -0.46
C GLN A 39 6.88 9.74 0.43
N PRO A 40 7.26 10.78 1.21
CA PRO A 40 8.48 10.75 2.03
C PRO A 40 8.56 9.57 2.99
N ALA A 41 7.50 9.29 3.75
CA ALA A 41 7.48 8.21 4.74
C ALA A 41 7.77 6.84 4.10
N TYR A 42 7.14 6.53 2.96
CA TYR A 42 7.37 5.28 2.23
C TYR A 42 8.78 5.21 1.64
N ARG A 43 9.29 6.32 1.09
CA ARG A 43 10.67 6.40 0.59
C ARG A 43 11.69 6.14 1.70
N GLU A 44 11.47 6.71 2.87
CA GLU A 44 12.32 6.50 4.03
C GLU A 44 12.25 5.05 4.53
N ALA A 45 11.05 4.48 4.66
CA ALA A 45 10.88 3.08 5.03
C ALA A 45 11.61 2.13 4.07
N TRP A 46 11.45 2.33 2.76
CA TRP A 46 12.19 1.59 1.74
C TRP A 46 13.70 1.74 1.91
N THR A 47 14.18 2.97 2.08
CA THR A 47 15.62 3.27 2.22
C THR A 47 16.22 2.62 3.46
N ARG A 48 15.50 2.65 4.59
CA ARG A 48 15.90 1.95 5.82
C ARG A 48 15.92 0.43 5.63
N MET A 49 14.87 -0.13 5.02
CA MET A 49 14.74 -1.56 4.77
C MET A 49 15.87 -2.10 3.89
N VAL A 50 16.17 -1.47 2.75
CA VAL A 50 17.22 -1.96 1.84
C VAL A 50 18.63 -1.73 2.40
N GLY A 51 18.78 -0.75 3.29
CA GLY A 51 20.02 -0.49 4.03
C GLY A 51 21.25 -0.31 3.13
N LYS A 52 22.38 -0.89 3.56
CA LYS A 52 23.62 -0.88 2.77
C LYS A 52 23.55 -1.97 1.70
N LEU A 53 23.50 -1.52 0.44
CA LEU A 53 23.48 -2.39 -0.73
C LEU A 53 24.87 -2.53 -1.35
N GLY A 54 25.22 -3.75 -1.76
CA GLY A 54 26.37 -4.02 -2.60
C GLY A 54 26.19 -3.49 -4.03
N PRO A 55 27.25 -3.55 -4.87
CA PRO A 55 27.20 -3.03 -6.24
C PRO A 55 26.14 -3.71 -7.11
N ARG A 56 25.93 -5.03 -6.92
CA ARG A 56 24.97 -5.81 -7.72
C ARG A 56 23.52 -5.42 -7.45
N GLU A 57 23.22 -4.93 -6.26
CA GLU A 57 21.88 -4.57 -5.82
C GLU A 57 21.66 -3.07 -5.70
N ALA A 58 22.60 -2.25 -6.18
CA ALA A 58 22.47 -0.80 -6.18
C ALA A 58 21.23 -0.28 -6.94
N TRP A 59 20.65 -1.11 -7.82
CA TRP A 59 19.39 -0.82 -8.53
C TRP A 59 18.17 -0.74 -7.59
N LEU A 60 18.24 -1.33 -6.39
CA LEU A 60 17.19 -1.24 -5.36
C LEU A 60 17.20 0.09 -4.59
N ARG A 61 18.19 0.97 -4.82
CA ARG A 61 18.18 2.30 -4.17
C ARG A 61 16.97 3.09 -4.67
N ALA A 62 16.27 3.80 -3.77
CA ALA A 62 15.02 4.51 -4.09
C ALA A 62 15.15 5.56 -5.21
N ASN A 63 16.36 6.04 -5.51
CA ASN A 63 16.67 6.97 -6.59
C ASN A 63 17.21 6.30 -7.87
N ARG A 64 17.35 4.97 -7.88
CA ARG A 64 17.82 4.16 -9.02
C ARG A 64 16.80 3.11 -9.47
N LEU A 65 15.69 2.98 -8.74
CA LEU A 65 14.58 2.13 -9.11
C LEU A 65 14.03 2.56 -10.47
N THR A 66 14.20 1.65 -11.41
CA THR A 66 13.88 1.84 -12.83
C THR A 66 13.40 0.54 -13.49
N GLY A 67 13.24 -0.49 -12.66
CA GLY A 67 12.73 -1.79 -13.02
C GLY A 67 11.22 -1.75 -13.24
N PRO A 68 10.68 -2.62 -14.11
CA PRO A 68 9.24 -2.77 -14.22
C PRO A 68 8.69 -3.40 -12.93
N GLY A 69 7.39 -3.22 -12.69
CA GLY A 69 6.63 -3.79 -11.59
C GLY A 69 5.13 -3.57 -11.82
N GLY A 70 4.29 -4.37 -11.18
CA GLY A 70 2.83 -4.26 -11.26
C GLY A 70 2.23 -3.17 -10.36
N PRO A 71 0.91 -2.95 -10.46
CA PRO A 71 0.17 -2.18 -9.47
C PRO A 71 0.19 -2.91 -8.11
N SER A 72 0.23 -2.16 -7.01
CA SER A 72 0.22 -2.74 -5.68
C SER A 72 -1.06 -3.53 -5.39
N THR A 73 -0.97 -4.44 -4.42
CA THR A 73 -2.12 -5.20 -3.90
C THR A 73 -2.15 -5.08 -2.38
N VAL A 74 -3.34 -5.00 -1.78
CA VAL A 74 -3.46 -5.08 -0.32
C VAL A 74 -3.47 -6.55 0.10
N VAL A 75 -2.62 -6.91 1.06
CA VAL A 75 -2.57 -8.25 1.67
C VAL A 75 -2.70 -8.14 3.18
N THR A 76 -3.34 -9.13 3.81
CA THR A 76 -3.44 -9.21 5.26
C THR A 76 -2.46 -10.24 5.80
N VAL A 77 -1.59 -9.83 6.72
CA VAL A 77 -0.59 -10.67 7.38
C VAL A 77 -0.77 -10.52 8.88
N ASP A 78 -1.04 -11.63 9.58
CA ASP A 78 -1.29 -11.66 11.04
C ASP A 78 -2.32 -10.60 11.51
N GLY A 79 -3.38 -10.39 10.72
CA GLY A 79 -4.45 -9.43 11.02
C GLY A 79 -4.12 -7.97 10.66
N GLN A 80 -2.91 -7.68 10.19
CA GLN A 80 -2.49 -6.35 9.76
C GLN A 80 -2.50 -6.23 8.23
N SER A 81 -2.99 -5.10 7.71
CA SER A 81 -3.01 -4.82 6.27
C SER A 81 -1.67 -4.22 5.80
N TYR A 82 -1.17 -4.73 4.67
CA TYR A 82 0.05 -4.26 4.02
C TYR A 82 -0.21 -3.97 2.54
N GLU A 83 0.44 -2.94 2.01
CA GLU A 83 0.53 -2.71 0.57
C GLU A 83 1.72 -3.50 0.00
N ARG A 84 1.41 -4.57 -0.73
CA ARG A 84 2.39 -5.42 -1.41
C ARG A 84 2.72 -4.84 -2.78
N VAL A 85 4.01 -4.76 -3.08
CA VAL A 85 4.55 -4.24 -4.33
C VAL A 85 5.58 -5.20 -4.90
N ASP A 86 5.82 -5.10 -6.20
CA ASP A 86 6.88 -5.79 -6.90
C ASP A 86 7.71 -4.84 -7.77
N THR A 87 8.96 -5.23 -8.00
CA THR A 87 9.82 -4.67 -9.04
C THR A 87 10.89 -5.68 -9.41
N CYS A 88 11.49 -5.58 -10.58
CA CYS A 88 12.63 -6.43 -10.94
C CYS A 88 13.74 -5.63 -11.61
N LYS A 89 14.96 -6.17 -11.62
CA LYS A 89 16.09 -5.48 -12.25
C LYS A 89 15.82 -5.34 -13.75
N ARG A 90 15.85 -4.12 -14.26
CA ARG A 90 15.65 -3.85 -15.69
C ARG A 90 16.66 -4.64 -16.55
N HIS A 91 16.17 -5.24 -17.63
CA HIS A 91 16.89 -6.15 -18.54
C HIS A 91 17.36 -7.47 -17.90
N ASP A 92 16.98 -7.76 -16.66
CA ASP A 92 17.46 -8.91 -15.88
C ASP A 92 16.38 -9.37 -14.89
N CYS A 93 15.11 -9.31 -15.35
CA CYS A 93 13.96 -9.51 -14.47
C CYS A 93 13.74 -10.95 -14.06
N GLY A 94 14.12 -11.92 -14.89
CA GLY A 94 14.01 -13.34 -14.56
C GLY A 94 14.78 -13.69 -13.28
N ASP A 95 15.98 -13.14 -13.15
CA ASP A 95 16.94 -13.53 -12.11
C ASP A 95 17.02 -12.55 -10.94
N ASN A 96 16.33 -11.42 -11.00
CA ASN A 96 16.42 -10.39 -9.96
C ASN A 96 15.05 -9.76 -9.72
N GLN A 97 14.22 -10.44 -8.94
CA GLN A 97 12.88 -10.00 -8.57
C GLN A 97 12.89 -9.52 -7.12
N PHE A 98 12.21 -8.42 -6.86
CA PHE A 98 12.09 -7.85 -5.52
C PHE A 98 10.62 -7.62 -5.18
N TYR A 99 10.23 -8.08 -4.01
CA TYR A 99 8.90 -7.85 -3.46
C TYR A 99 9.04 -7.12 -2.13
N ALA A 100 8.09 -6.25 -1.82
CA ALA A 100 8.02 -5.60 -0.53
C ALA A 100 6.60 -5.53 0.01
N LEU A 101 6.49 -5.45 1.32
CA LEU A 101 5.30 -5.12 2.07
C LEU A 101 5.53 -3.78 2.75
N PHE A 102 4.66 -2.81 2.52
CA PHE A 102 4.61 -1.56 3.28
C PHE A 102 3.48 -1.61 4.28
N ALA A 103 3.77 -1.30 5.54
CA ALA A 103 2.74 -1.00 6.51
C ALA A 103 2.02 0.31 6.13
N THR A 104 0.76 0.45 6.53
CA THR A 104 -0.04 1.65 6.28
C THR A 104 0.71 2.92 6.68
N GLY A 105 0.75 3.91 5.78
CA GLY A 105 1.42 5.18 6.01
C GLY A 105 2.95 5.15 5.87
N GLY A 106 3.54 4.00 5.52
CA GLY A 106 4.99 3.87 5.36
C GLY A 106 5.73 3.88 6.70
N SER A 107 5.12 3.39 7.78
CA SER A 107 5.78 3.24 9.08
C SER A 107 6.90 2.21 9.04
N GLU A 108 6.71 1.16 8.24
CA GLU A 108 7.61 0.02 8.11
C GLU A 108 7.59 -0.50 6.67
N ALA A 109 8.72 -1.07 6.24
CA ALA A 109 8.79 -1.89 5.05
C ALA A 109 9.65 -3.13 5.31
N VAL A 110 9.21 -4.27 4.80
CA VAL A 110 10.00 -5.50 4.72
C VAL A 110 9.98 -6.03 3.29
N GLY A 111 11.02 -6.75 2.89
CA GLY A 111 11.18 -7.14 1.50
C GLY A 111 11.99 -8.40 1.28
N VAL A 112 11.94 -8.89 0.06
CA VAL A 112 12.70 -10.06 -0.38
C VAL A 112 13.29 -9.82 -1.76
N LEU A 113 14.58 -10.12 -1.92
CA LEU A 113 15.22 -10.25 -3.22
C LEU A 113 15.29 -11.75 -3.55
N VAL A 114 14.70 -12.12 -4.68
CA VAL A 114 14.70 -13.47 -5.23
C VAL A 114 15.65 -13.52 -6.41
N GLN A 115 16.64 -14.39 -6.30
CA GLN A 115 17.65 -14.69 -7.32
C GLN A 115 17.78 -16.20 -7.51
N PRO A 116 18.37 -16.68 -8.62
CA PRO A 116 18.63 -18.09 -8.82
C PRO A 116 19.41 -18.69 -7.64
N GLY A 117 18.79 -19.64 -6.93
CA GLY A 117 19.38 -20.32 -5.78
C GLY A 117 19.58 -19.46 -4.53
N ASN A 118 19.06 -18.22 -4.49
CA ASN A 118 19.26 -17.31 -3.36
C ASN A 118 18.01 -16.47 -3.08
N ILE A 119 17.52 -16.53 -1.83
CA ILE A 119 16.45 -15.69 -1.33
C ILE A 119 17.02 -14.88 -0.17
N ARG A 120 16.98 -13.55 -0.27
CA ARG A 120 17.49 -12.66 0.78
C ARG A 120 16.38 -11.74 1.26
N PHE A 121 16.08 -11.81 2.55
CA PHE A 121 15.12 -10.93 3.21
C PHE A 121 15.77 -9.62 3.68
N PHE A 122 14.95 -8.57 3.74
CA PHE A 122 15.31 -7.21 4.15
C PHE A 122 14.31 -6.71 5.19
N GLY A 123 14.77 -5.97 6.20
CA GLY A 123 13.91 -5.44 7.26
C GLY A 123 13.47 -6.45 8.33
N GLN A 124 14.09 -7.65 8.38
CA GLN A 124 13.79 -8.70 9.36
C GLN A 124 12.31 -9.14 9.41
N PRO A 125 11.72 -9.57 8.28
CA PRO A 125 10.32 -9.97 8.24
C PRO A 125 10.00 -11.17 9.15
N SER A 126 8.82 -11.14 9.78
CA SER A 126 8.23 -12.28 10.48
C SER A 126 8.00 -13.45 9.52
N GLU A 127 7.80 -14.66 10.04
CA GLU A 127 7.53 -15.84 9.21
C GLU A 127 6.28 -15.66 8.33
N ALA A 128 5.23 -15.01 8.86
CA ALA A 128 4.02 -14.70 8.10
C ALA A 128 4.29 -13.68 6.98
N GLN A 129 5.10 -12.65 7.25
CA GLN A 129 5.52 -11.68 6.23
C GLN A 129 6.39 -12.35 5.16
N GLN A 130 7.29 -13.26 5.54
CA GLN A 130 8.10 -14.03 4.59
C GLN A 130 7.19 -14.82 3.64
N ARG A 131 6.20 -15.56 4.17
CA ARG A 131 5.22 -16.30 3.35
C ARG A 131 4.45 -15.38 2.40
N ALA A 132 4.03 -14.19 2.85
CA ALA A 132 3.33 -13.21 2.00
C ALA A 132 4.24 -12.57 0.94
N LEU A 133 5.54 -12.47 1.21
CA LEU A 133 6.54 -11.95 0.27
C LEU A 133 6.85 -12.95 -0.86
N VAL A 134 7.05 -14.23 -0.52
CA VAL A 134 7.36 -15.28 -1.52
C VAL A 134 6.12 -15.95 -2.12
N GLY A 135 4.98 -15.88 -1.46
CA GLY A 135 3.70 -16.37 -1.98
C GLY A 135 3.27 -15.55 -3.19
N ARG A 136 3.03 -16.23 -4.31
CA ARG A 136 2.44 -15.67 -5.52
C ARG A 136 0.97 -16.02 -5.59
#